data_AF-A0A8T4DFP8-F1
#
_entry.id   AF-A0A8T4DFP8-F1
#
_cell.length_a   1.000
_cell.length_b   1.000
_cell.length_c   1.000
_cell.angle_alpha   90.00
_cell.angle_beta   90.00
_cell.angle_gamma   90.00
#
_symmetry.space_group_name_H-M   'P 1'
#
loop_
_entity.id
_entity.type
_entity.pdbx_description
1 polymer ?
#
loop_
_entity_poly.entity_id
_entity_poly.type
_entity_poly.pdbx_seq_one_letter_code
_entity_poly.pdbx_strand_id
1 'polypeptide(L)' 'LFATGSGLFTTGGAGQLLIQLAGAGATFLMVFPLMFILAKAIDRSMGIRVSEFCEITGLDTTEFGGAAYPDFVN' A
#
# COMPACT_ATOMS: atom_id res chain seq x y z
N LEU A 1 25.73 -11.91 -8.01
CA LEU A 1 25.56 -10.84 -6.99
C LEU A 1 25.44 -9.51 -7.72
N PHE A 2 24.40 -8.71 -7.47
CA PHE A 2 24.23 -7.38 -8.09
C PHE A 2 25.21 -6.37 -7.47
N ALA A 3 25.66 -5.39 -8.27
CA ALA A 3 26.55 -4.30 -7.84
C ALA A 3 27.81 -4.79 -7.08
N THR A 4 28.48 -5.81 -7.62
CA THR A 4 29.76 -6.29 -7.09
C THR A 4 30.90 -5.27 -7.23
N GLY A 5 30.82 -4.36 -8.21
CA GLY A 5 31.80 -3.29 -8.42
C GLY A 5 31.53 -2.01 -7.63
N SER A 6 30.40 -1.90 -6.93
CA SER A 6 30.00 -0.71 -6.19
C SER A 6 28.98 -1.08 -5.11
N GLY A 7 29.23 -0.76 -3.85
CA GLY A 7 28.23 -1.01 -2.82
C GLY A 7 28.82 -1.07 -1.42
N LEU A 8 27.98 -0.78 -0.43
CA LEU A 8 28.43 -0.71 0.96
C LEU A 8 29.00 -2.05 1.44
N PHE A 9 28.36 -3.17 1.09
CA PHE A 9 28.78 -4.51 1.52
C PHE A 9 29.77 -5.19 0.57
N THR A 10 29.90 -4.71 -0.67
CA THR A 10 30.78 -5.32 -1.68
C THR A 10 32.13 -4.59 -1.76
N THR A 11 32.12 -3.26 -1.71
CA THR A 11 33.33 -2.44 -1.86
C THR A 11 33.59 -1.53 -0.65
N GLY A 12 32.72 -1.53 0.37
CA GLY A 12 32.79 -0.59 1.50
C GLY A 12 32.29 0.82 1.17
N GLY A 13 31.92 1.09 -0.09
CA GLY A 13 31.54 2.41 -0.56
C GLY A 13 30.08 2.77 -0.26
N ALA A 14 29.85 3.85 0.48
CA ALA A 14 28.50 4.31 0.84
C ALA A 14 27.77 5.08 -0.28
N GLY A 15 28.45 5.51 -1.34
CA GLY A 15 27.88 6.38 -2.38
C GLY A 15 26.62 5.81 -3.03
N GLN A 16 26.61 4.52 -3.36
CA GLN A 16 25.44 3.87 -3.94
C GLN A 16 24.26 3.78 -2.96
N LEU A 17 24.52 3.56 -1.67
CA LEU A 17 23.46 3.53 -0.66
C LEU A 17 22.77 4.89 -0.57
N LEU A 18 23.53 5.99 -0.58
CA LEU A 18 22.98 7.34 -0.50
C LEU A 18 22.12 7.68 -1.73
N ILE A 19 22.54 7.27 -2.93
CA ILE A 19 21.76 7.47 -4.17
C ILE A 19 20.44 6.70 -4.09
N GLN A 20 20.46 5.46 -3.60
CA GLN A 20 19.24 4.66 -3.44
C GLN A 20 18.30 5.25 -2.39
N LEU A 21 18.84 5.75 -1.28
CA LEU A 21 18.04 6.45 -0.27
C LEU A 21 17.40 7.72 -0.82
N ALA A 22 18.11 8.49 -1.65
CA ALA A 22 17.55 9.66 -2.32
C ALA A 22 16.41 9.27 -3.26
N GLY A 23 16.56 8.20 -4.05
CA GLY A 23 15.51 7.70 -4.93
C GLY A 23 14.28 7.19 -4.17
N ALA A 24 14.48 6.42 -3.11
CA ALA A 24 13.42 5.94 -2.24
C ALA A 24 12.69 7.09 -1.54
N GLY A 25 13.45 8.06 -1.01
CA GLY A 25 12.91 9.26 -0.37
C GLY A 25 12.10 10.12 -1.34
N ALA A 26 12.62 10.36 -2.56
CA ALA A 26 11.89 11.10 -3.59
C ALA A 26 10.57 10.42 -3.98
N THR A 27 10.59 9.09 -4.13
CA THR A 27 9.38 8.31 -4.44
C THR A 27 8.37 8.41 -3.31
N PHE A 28 8.80 8.24 -2.06
CA PHE A 28 7.94 8.35 -0.89
C PHE A 28 7.31 9.74 -0.76
N LEU A 29 8.12 10.80 -0.88
CA LEU A 29 7.68 12.19 -0.77
C LEU A 29 6.73 12.61 -1.90
N MET A 30 6.75 11.95 -3.05
CA MET A 30 5.79 12.18 -4.12
C MET A 30 4.50 11.38 -3.90
N VAL A 31 4.63 10.07 -3.69
CA VAL A 31 3.48 9.15 -3.68
C VAL A 31 2.66 9.30 -2.41
N PHE A 32 3.29 9.37 -1.23
CA PHE A 32 2.55 9.39 0.03
C PHE A 32 1.65 10.62 0.18
N PRO A 33 2.12 11.87 -0.02
CA PRO A 33 1.26 13.04 0.10
C PRO A 33 0.14 13.05 -0.94
N LEU A 34 0.44 12.66 -2.19
CA LEU A 34 -0.56 12.60 -3.26
C LEU A 34 -1.67 11.61 -2.92
N MET A 35 -1.31 10.39 -2.52
CA MET A 35 -2.29 9.36 -2.17
C MET A 35 -3.06 9.72 -0.90
N PHE A 36 -2.41 10.35 0.08
CA PHE A 36 -3.08 10.83 1.28
C PHE A 36 -4.14 11.89 0.95
N ILE A 37 -3.80 12.87 0.11
CA ILE A 37 -4.74 13.91 -0.34
C ILE A 37 -5.90 13.28 -1.10
N LEU A 38 -5.62 12.37 -2.04
CA LEU A 38 -6.64 11.68 -2.83
C LEU A 38 -7.59 10.87 -1.94
N ALA A 39 -7.05 10.02 -1.06
CA ALA A 39 -7.84 9.21 -0.15
C ALA A 39 -8.69 10.09 0.77
N LYS A 40 -8.15 11.20 1.28
CA LYS A 40 -8.89 12.14 2.13
C LYS A 40 -9.99 12.88 1.37
N ALA A 41 -9.76 13.21 0.10
CA ALA A 41 -10.76 13.83 -0.76
C ALA A 41 -11.93 12.87 -1.03
N ILE A 42 -11.66 11.59 -1.30
CA ILE A 42 -12.67 10.54 -1.50
C ILE A 42 -13.45 10.28 -0.20
N ASP A 43 -12.74 10.14 0.92
CA ASP A 43 -13.32 9.98 2.25
C ASP A 43 -14.29 11.14 2.59
N ARG A 44 -13.92 12.37 2.24
CA ARG A 44 -14.76 13.54 2.47
C ARG A 44 -15.98 13.61 1.55
N SER A 45 -15.87 13.15 0.30
CA SER A 45 -16.91 13.31 -0.72
C SER A 45 -17.97 12.22 -0.67
N MET A 46 -17.57 10.95 -0.55
CA MET A 46 -18.48 9.79 -0.56
C MET A 46 -18.24 8.81 0.59
N GLY A 47 -17.16 8.97 1.34
CA GLY A 47 -16.73 7.98 2.34
C GLY A 47 -16.06 6.78 1.68
N ILE A 48 -14.86 6.42 2.14
CA ILE A 48 -14.11 5.28 1.57
C ILE A 48 -14.36 3.98 2.33
N ARG A 49 -14.89 4.05 3.56
CA ARG A 49 -15.13 2.90 4.43
C ARG A 49 -16.62 2.58 4.49
N VAL A 50 -16.93 1.29 4.48
CA VAL A 50 -18.28 0.77 4.67
C VAL A 50 -18.76 0.98 6.12
N SER A 51 -20.06 0.77 6.36
CA SER A 51 -20.61 0.80 7.73
C SER A 51 -20.02 -0.33 8.59
N GLU A 52 -19.96 -0.12 9.92
CA GLU A 52 -19.46 -1.12 10.88
C GLU A 52 -20.22 -2.46 10.77
N PHE A 53 -21.53 -2.40 10.57
CA PHE A 53 -22.34 -3.61 10.34
C PHE A 53 -21.88 -4.38 9.10
N CYS A 54 -21.66 -3.70 7.97
CA CYS A 54 -21.16 -4.33 6.75
C CYS A 54 -19.73 -4.85 6.91
N GLU A 55 -18.88 -4.13 7.65
CA GLU A 55 -17.50 -4.54 7.91
C GLU A 55 -17.43 -5.84 8.72
N ILE A 56 -18.26 -5.97 9.75
CA ILE A 56 -18.33 -7.17 10.60
C ILE A 56 -18.98 -8.34 9.85
N THR A 57 -20.02 -8.08 9.07
CA THR A 57 -20.77 -9.12 8.34
C THR A 57 -20.01 -9.62 7.10
N GLY A 58 -19.18 -8.77 6.50
CA GLY A 58 -18.42 -9.05 5.28
C GLY A 58 -19.09 -8.52 4.02
N LEU A 59 -18.32 -7.82 3.17
CA LEU A 59 -18.82 -7.17 1.95
C LEU A 59 -19.45 -8.16 0.97
N ASP A 60 -18.92 -9.39 0.88
CA ASP A 60 -19.48 -10.42 0.01
C ASP A 60 -20.96 -10.67 0.35
N THR A 61 -21.29 -10.76 1.63
CA THR A 61 -22.67 -10.99 2.08
C THR A 61 -23.52 -9.73 1.97
N THR A 62 -22.98 -8.56 2.33
CA THR A 62 -23.77 -7.32 2.40
C THR A 62 -23.93 -6.58 1.08
N GLU A 63 -22.98 -6.71 0.15
CA GLU A 63 -23.02 -6.03 -1.16
C GLU A 63 -23.32 -7.00 -2.31
N PHE A 64 -22.83 -8.24 -2.24
CA PHE A 64 -22.98 -9.24 -3.30
C PHE A 64 -23.99 -10.34 -2.98
N GLY A 65 -24.55 -10.36 -1.76
CA GLY A 65 -25.66 -11.23 -1.37
C GLY A 65 -25.31 -12.70 -1.16
N GLY A 66 -24.02 -13.04 -1.01
CA GLY A 66 -23.58 -14.42 -0.81
C GLY A 66 -22.17 -14.52 -0.28
N ALA A 67 -21.81 -15.69 0.24
CA ALA A 67 -20.43 -15.95 0.65
C ALA A 67 -19.54 -16.11 -0.59
N ALA A 68 -18.29 -15.61 -0.53
CA ALA A 68 -17.31 -15.85 -1.60
C ALA A 68 -17.07 -17.34 -1.87
N TYR A 69 -17.19 -18.18 -0.83
CA TYR A 69 -17.02 -19.62 -0.93
C TYR A 69 -18.16 -20.36 -0.21
N PRO A 70 -19.32 -20.54 -0.87
CA PRO A 70 -20.51 -21.12 -0.25
C PRO A 70 -20.30 -22.56 0.23
N ASP A 71 -19.37 -23.31 -0.36
CA ASP A 71 -19.05 -24.69 0.01
C ASP A 71 -18.45 -24.86 1.41
N PHE A 72 -18.01 -23.76 2.06
CA PHE A 72 -17.43 -23.76 3.41
C PHE A 72 -18.36 -23.13 4.46
N VAL A 73 -19.55 -22.67 4.06
CA VAL A 73 -20.54 -22.04 4.93
C VAL A 73 -21.64 -23.05 5.19
N ASN A 74 -21.40 -23.95 6.13
CA ASN A 74 -22.39 -24.94 6.60
C ASN A 74 -23.41 -24.29 7.53
#